data_AF-A0A6G7Z226-F1
#
_entry.id   AF-A0A6G7Z226-F1
#
_cell.length_a   1.000
_cell.length_b   1.000
_cell.length_c   1.000
_cell.angle_alpha   90.00
_cell.angle_beta   90.00
_cell.angle_gamma   90.00
#
_symmetry.space_group_name_H-M   'P 1'
#
loop_
_entity.id
_entity.type
_entity.pdbx_description
1 polymer ?
#
loop_
_entity_poly.entity_id
_entity_poly.type
_entity_poly.pdbx_seq_one_letter_code
_entity_poly.pdbx_strand_id
1 'polypeptide(L)'
;MGRPQVAATAMLMCSFGAAPSTLNVLPTARVLVEGRPAAVMTDAAPVVNVPPFGMCTSLANPTVAAATAAALGVLTPMPCVPATTPWVGGSTSVLVGGRPALVQGSTCQCAFGGVVQVVVPGTTTTLTG
;
A
#
# COMPACT_ATOMS: atom_id res chain seq x y z
N MET A 1 17.00 -14.42 5.02
CA MET A 1 17.69 -13.26 4.43
C MET A 1 16.91 -12.01 4.82
N GLY A 2 17.58 -10.96 5.30
CA GLY A 2 16.91 -9.72 5.69
C GLY A 2 16.36 -8.97 4.48
N ARG A 3 15.15 -8.45 4.58
CA ARG A 3 14.49 -7.59 3.58
C ARG A 3 14.48 -6.16 4.10
N PRO A 4 14.62 -5.12 3.25
CA PRO A 4 14.55 -3.74 3.71
C PRO A 4 13.27 -3.45 4.47
N GLN A 5 13.41 -2.83 5.64
CA GLN A 5 12.30 -2.38 6.48
C GLN A 5 11.57 -1.25 5.77
N VAL A 6 10.24 -1.26 5.76
CA VAL A 6 9.45 -0.18 5.18
C VAL A 6 9.27 0.93 6.21
N ALA A 7 9.36 2.18 5.75
CA ALA A 7 9.12 3.37 6.57
C ALA A 7 8.18 4.34 5.84
N ALA A 8 7.82 5.44 6.51
CA ALA A 8 7.14 6.55 5.84
C ALA A 8 7.90 6.99 4.59
N THR A 9 7.16 7.49 3.60
CA THR A 9 7.65 7.84 2.25
C THR A 9 7.98 6.66 1.33
N ALA A 10 7.64 5.42 1.71
CA ALA A 10 7.74 4.28 0.81
C ALA A 10 6.83 4.46 -0.41
N MET A 11 7.33 4.11 -1.58
CA MET A 11 6.54 4.17 -2.82
C MET A 11 5.74 2.88 -2.97
N LEU A 12 4.45 3.04 -3.25
CA LEU A 12 3.49 1.98 -3.46
C LEU A 12 3.02 1.98 -4.91
N MET A 13 2.68 0.81 -5.43
CA MET A 13 2.07 0.65 -6.75
C MET A 13 0.89 -0.32 -6.67
N CYS A 14 -0.25 0.07 -7.24
CA CYS A 14 -1.44 -0.77 -7.39
C CYS A 14 -1.53 -1.29 -8.83
N SER A 15 -1.87 -2.57 -9.01
CA SER A 15 -1.99 -3.20 -10.34
C SER A 15 -3.04 -2.56 -11.26
N PHE A 16 -4.04 -1.87 -10.70
CA PHE A 16 -5.08 -1.15 -11.47
C PHE A 16 -5.02 0.37 -11.30
N GLY A 17 -3.98 0.88 -10.63
CA GLY A 17 -3.78 2.32 -10.43
C GLY A 17 -3.03 2.95 -11.60
N ALA A 18 -3.37 4.18 -11.95
CA ALA A 18 -2.71 4.92 -13.02
C ALA A 18 -1.40 5.60 -12.58
N ALA A 19 -1.18 5.77 -11.27
CA ALA A 19 -0.01 6.43 -10.71
C ALA A 19 0.47 5.75 -9.42
N PRO A 20 1.77 5.83 -9.09
CA PRO A 20 2.26 5.40 -7.77
C PRO A 20 1.68 6.28 -6.66
N SER A 21 1.66 5.74 -5.45
CA SER A 21 1.25 6.44 -4.24
C SER A 21 2.36 6.37 -3.19
N THR A 22 2.31 7.21 -2.18
CA THR A 22 3.30 7.24 -1.11
C THR A 22 2.66 6.74 0.18
N LEU A 23 3.25 5.72 0.81
CA LEU A 23 2.80 5.17 2.07
C LEU A 23 2.88 6.25 3.16
N ASN A 24 1.76 6.48 3.82
CA ASN A 24 1.68 7.33 4.98
C ASN A 24 1.68 6.47 6.25
N VAL A 25 2.63 6.73 7.14
CA VAL A 25 2.82 5.95 8.36
C VAL A 25 2.63 6.89 9.54
N LEU A 26 1.60 6.61 10.34
CA LEU A 26 1.36 7.37 11.57
C LEU A 26 2.41 6.99 12.62
N PRO A 27 2.89 7.92 13.47
CA PRO A 27 3.89 7.63 14.49
C PRO A 27 3.32 6.89 15.72
N THR A 28 2.36 5.97 15.51
CA THR A 28 1.67 5.22 16.56
C THR A 28 2.57 4.16 17.20
N ALA A 29 3.45 3.54 16.41
CA ALA A 29 4.44 2.58 16.90
C ALA A 29 5.57 3.23 17.72
N ARG A 30 5.73 4.56 17.65
CA ARG A 30 6.78 5.34 18.32
C ARG A 30 8.21 4.86 18.04
N VAL A 31 8.41 4.19 16.90
CA VAL A 31 9.71 3.74 16.41
C VAL A 31 10.01 4.46 15.10
N LEU A 32 11.23 5.00 15.00
CA LEU A 32 11.73 5.60 13.78
C LEU A 32 12.80 4.69 13.16
N VAL A 33 12.78 4.59 11.84
CA VAL A 33 13.81 3.94 11.02
C VAL A 33 14.31 5.01 10.05
N GLU A 34 15.62 5.25 10.05
CA GLU A 34 16.26 6.28 9.22
C GLU A 34 15.60 7.68 9.40
N GLY A 35 15.19 7.98 10.64
CA GLY A 35 14.53 9.26 10.99
C GLY A 35 13.05 9.37 10.62
N ARG A 36 12.44 8.31 10.08
CA ARG A 36 11.04 8.28 9.62
C ARG A 36 10.22 7.24 10.39
N PRO A 37 8.90 7.44 10.58
CA PRO A 37 8.04 6.44 11.21
C PRO A 37 8.16 5.07 10.54
N ALA A 38 8.45 4.05 11.34
CA ALA A 38 8.60 2.67 10.86
C ALA A 38 7.22 2.04 10.60
N ALA A 39 7.05 1.42 9.43
CA ALA A 39 5.79 0.82 9.05
C ALA A 39 5.63 -0.60 9.62
N VAL A 40 4.40 -0.94 9.99
CA VAL A 40 3.98 -2.27 10.44
C VAL A 40 2.93 -2.86 9.51
N MET A 41 2.71 -4.17 9.58
CA MET A 41 1.74 -4.86 8.70
C MET A 41 0.29 -4.35 8.82
N THR A 42 -0.04 -3.66 9.91
CA THR A 42 -1.36 -3.06 10.11
C THR A 42 -1.51 -1.66 9.50
N ASP A 43 -0.44 -1.05 8.99
CA ASP A 43 -0.47 0.27 8.33
C ASP A 43 -1.03 0.15 6.90
N ALA A 44 -2.24 -0.37 6.80
CA ALA A 44 -2.95 -0.63 5.56
C ALA A 44 -4.34 0.03 5.55
N ALA A 45 -4.62 0.97 6.47
CA ALA A 45 -5.89 1.66 6.49
C ALA A 45 -6.08 2.43 5.17
N PRO A 46 -7.21 2.25 4.47
CA PRO A 46 -7.43 2.93 3.20
C PRO A 46 -7.49 4.45 3.41
N VAL A 47 -6.96 5.21 2.45
CA VAL A 47 -6.84 6.68 2.46
C VAL A 47 -5.87 7.23 3.51
N VAL A 48 -5.85 6.65 4.71
CA VAL A 48 -4.98 7.09 5.82
C VAL A 48 -3.55 6.60 5.62
N ASN A 49 -3.35 5.29 5.47
CA ASN A 49 -2.01 4.72 5.26
C ASN A 49 -1.70 4.51 3.78
N VAL A 50 -2.70 4.07 3.01
CA VAL A 50 -2.59 3.82 1.58
C VAL A 50 -3.43 4.86 0.83
N PRO A 51 -2.82 5.96 0.35
CA PRO A 51 -3.53 6.98 -0.42
C PRO A 51 -3.89 6.50 -1.84
N PRO A 52 -4.79 7.21 -2.55
CA PRO A 52 -5.17 6.93 -3.94
C PRO A 52 -4.00 6.74 -4.92
N PHE A 53 -4.22 5.91 -5.95
CA PHE A 53 -3.29 5.64 -7.04
C PHE A 53 -3.64 6.38 -8.34
N GLY A 54 -4.11 7.63 -8.22
CA GLY A 54 -4.67 8.40 -9.35
C GLY A 54 -6.02 7.83 -9.79
N MET A 55 -6.07 7.24 -10.99
CA MET A 55 -7.27 6.62 -11.56
C MET A 55 -7.23 5.10 -11.38
N CYS A 56 -8.39 4.48 -11.16
CA CYS A 56 -8.58 3.04 -11.08
C CYS A 56 -9.20 2.52 -12.39
N THR A 57 -8.68 1.40 -12.90
CA THR A 57 -9.18 0.73 -14.11
C THR A 57 -9.89 -0.59 -13.83
N SER A 58 -10.07 -0.96 -12.55
CA SER A 58 -10.73 -2.21 -12.19
C SER A 58 -12.25 -2.13 -12.35
N LEU A 59 -12.84 -3.06 -13.11
CA LEU A 59 -14.30 -3.23 -13.21
C LEU A 59 -14.95 -3.74 -11.92
N ALA A 60 -14.17 -4.23 -10.94
CA ALA A 60 -14.70 -4.54 -9.60
C ALA A 60 -14.93 -3.27 -8.76
N ASN A 61 -14.40 -2.11 -9.18
CA ASN A 61 -14.77 -0.83 -8.59
C ASN A 61 -16.14 -0.40 -9.17
N PRO A 62 -17.19 -0.25 -8.34
CA PRO A 62 -18.54 0.07 -8.83
C PRO A 62 -18.60 1.39 -9.60
N THR A 63 -17.74 2.36 -9.27
CA THR A 63 -17.68 3.64 -10.00
C THR A 63 -17.14 3.47 -11.42
N VAL A 64 -16.10 2.64 -11.60
CA VAL A 64 -15.53 2.30 -12.92
C VAL A 64 -16.52 1.48 -13.73
N ALA A 65 -17.19 0.51 -13.09
CA ALA A 65 -18.20 -0.31 -13.75
C ALA A 65 -19.38 0.53 -14.26
N ALA A 66 -19.91 1.43 -13.42
CA ALA A 66 -21.01 2.32 -13.79
C ALA A 66 -20.60 3.29 -14.92
N ALA A 67 -19.40 3.86 -14.85
CA ALA A 67 -18.88 4.74 -15.90
C ALA A 67 -18.67 4.02 -17.22
N THR A 68 -18.12 2.81 -17.17
CA THR A 68 -17.91 1.96 -18.34
C THR A 68 -19.25 1.58 -18.98
N ALA A 69 -20.27 1.27 -18.17
CA ALA A 69 -21.62 1.03 -18.67
C ALA A 69 -22.23 2.28 -19.33
N ALA A 70 -22.04 3.46 -18.73
CA ALA A 70 -22.50 4.73 -19.30
C ALA A 70 -21.76 5.10 -20.62
N ALA A 71 -20.52 4.66 -20.77
CA ALA A 71 -19.72 4.80 -21.97
C ALA A 71 -19.91 3.64 -22.97
N LEU A 72 -21.05 2.95 -22.92
CA LEU A 72 -21.40 1.86 -23.85
C LEU A 72 -20.38 0.71 -23.88
N GLY A 73 -19.77 0.41 -22.73
CA GLY A 73 -18.78 -0.65 -22.56
C GLY A 73 -17.33 -0.21 -22.77
N VAL A 74 -17.07 1.05 -23.12
CA VAL A 74 -15.70 1.59 -23.18
C VAL A 74 -15.16 1.79 -21.76
N LEU A 75 -14.05 1.11 -21.45
CA LEU A 75 -13.42 1.20 -20.13
C LEU A 75 -13.15 2.66 -19.77
N THR A 76 -13.84 3.15 -18.74
CA THR A 76 -13.76 4.53 -18.30
C THR A 76 -13.16 4.58 -16.90
N PRO A 77 -11.84 4.88 -16.77
CA PRO A 77 -11.18 4.94 -15.48
C PRO A 77 -11.85 5.99 -14.58
N MET A 78 -11.97 5.68 -13.28
CA MET A 78 -12.54 6.59 -12.27
C MET A 78 -11.54 6.86 -11.15
N PRO A 79 -11.64 7.98 -10.41
CA PRO A 79 -10.73 8.28 -9.31
C PRO A 79 -10.63 7.12 -8.32
N CYS A 80 -9.41 6.75 -7.96
CA CYS A 80 -9.16 5.64 -7.05
C CYS A 80 -9.53 6.03 -5.61
N VAL A 81 -10.48 5.31 -5.01
CA VAL A 81 -10.69 5.31 -3.56
C VAL A 81 -10.21 3.94 -3.05
N PRO A 82 -9.03 3.84 -2.43
CA PRO A 82 -8.50 2.57 -1.98
C PRO A 82 -9.46 1.87 -1.01
N ALA A 83 -9.55 0.54 -1.10
CA ALA A 83 -10.29 -0.32 -0.18
C ALA A 83 -9.40 -1.49 0.23
N THR A 84 -8.32 -1.17 0.95
CA THR A 84 -7.22 -2.09 1.25
C THR A 84 -7.48 -3.03 2.44
N THR A 85 -6.92 -4.23 2.36
CA THR A 85 -6.80 -5.19 3.46
C THR A 85 -5.47 -4.99 4.19
N PRO A 86 -5.24 -5.62 5.37
CA PRO A 86 -3.92 -5.68 5.98
C PRO A 86 -2.84 -6.18 5.02
N TRP A 87 -1.60 -5.75 5.25
CA TRP A 87 -0.44 -6.24 4.49
C TRP A 87 -0.20 -7.73 4.78
N VAL A 88 0.38 -8.42 3.80
CA VAL A 88 0.85 -9.81 3.90
C VAL A 88 2.34 -9.90 3.57
N GLY A 89 3.01 -10.91 4.14
CA GLY A 89 4.44 -11.15 3.91
C GLY A 89 5.35 -10.11 4.55
N GLY A 90 5.07 -9.71 5.80
CA GLY A 90 5.95 -8.87 6.62
C GLY A 90 7.14 -9.65 7.20
N SER A 91 7.83 -9.04 8.16
CA SER A 91 8.93 -9.66 8.91
C SER A 91 8.41 -10.77 9.83
N THR A 92 9.19 -11.84 9.95
CA THR A 92 8.86 -12.99 10.81
C THR A 92 9.60 -12.97 12.15
N SER A 93 10.67 -12.18 12.26
CA SER A 93 11.51 -12.11 13.46
C SER A 93 11.53 -10.73 14.14
N VAL A 94 11.16 -9.66 13.43
CA VAL A 94 11.25 -8.28 13.95
C VAL A 94 9.86 -7.68 14.19
N LEU A 95 9.67 -7.19 15.41
CA LEU A 95 8.49 -6.44 15.82
C LEU A 95 8.82 -4.96 15.96
N VAL A 96 7.96 -4.09 15.43
CA VAL A 96 7.98 -2.64 15.57
C VAL A 96 6.74 -2.25 16.36
N GLY A 97 6.91 -1.63 17.54
CA GLY A 97 5.78 -1.30 18.42
C GLY A 97 4.93 -2.52 18.80
N GLY A 98 5.54 -3.71 18.91
CA GLY A 98 4.86 -4.97 19.23
C GLY A 98 4.12 -5.63 18.06
N ARG A 99 4.23 -5.10 16.84
CA ARG A 99 3.59 -5.65 15.63
C ARG A 99 4.62 -6.05 14.59
N PRO A 100 4.35 -7.05 13.74
CA PRO A 100 5.27 -7.44 12.68
C PRO A 100 5.64 -6.27 11.78
N ALA A 101 6.94 -6.10 11.55
CA ALA A 101 7.46 -5.01 10.75
C ALA A 101 7.07 -5.21 9.27
N LEU A 102 6.70 -4.13 8.58
CA LEU A 102 6.44 -4.18 7.15
C LEU A 102 7.76 -4.16 6.38
N VAL A 103 7.93 -5.03 5.39
CA VAL A 103 9.20 -5.18 4.66
C VAL A 103 9.02 -5.10 3.15
N GLN A 104 10.10 -4.83 2.41
CA GLN A 104 10.05 -4.70 0.96
C GLN A 104 9.51 -5.97 0.29
N GLY A 105 8.49 -5.84 -0.55
CA GLY A 105 7.80 -6.94 -1.23
C GLY A 105 6.60 -7.49 -0.45
N SER A 106 6.25 -6.90 0.70
CA SER A 106 4.92 -7.09 1.28
C SER A 106 3.86 -6.52 0.33
N THR A 107 2.70 -7.16 0.29
CA THR A 107 1.57 -6.75 -0.56
C THR A 107 0.30 -6.60 0.27
N CYS A 108 -0.67 -5.82 -0.20
CA CYS A 108 -2.02 -5.83 0.34
C CYS A 108 -3.04 -5.87 -0.80
N GLN A 109 -4.22 -6.42 -0.51
CA GLN A 109 -5.29 -6.58 -1.49
C GLN A 109 -6.23 -5.38 -1.41
N CYS A 110 -6.75 -4.95 -2.54
CA CYS A 110 -7.83 -4.00 -2.64
C CYS A 110 -9.14 -4.78 -2.89
N ALA A 111 -10.23 -4.40 -2.25
CA ALA A 111 -11.55 -5.00 -2.46
C ALA A 111 -12.02 -4.89 -3.93
N PHE A 112 -11.45 -3.95 -4.68
CA PHE A 112 -11.65 -3.82 -6.13
C PHE A 112 -10.69 -4.71 -6.94
N GLY A 113 -10.14 -5.78 -6.37
CA GLY A 113 -9.28 -6.76 -7.03
C GLY A 113 -7.84 -6.32 -7.29
N GLY A 114 -7.46 -5.09 -6.93
CA GLY A 114 -6.09 -4.61 -7.10
C GLY A 114 -5.11 -5.19 -6.09
N VAL A 115 -3.88 -5.45 -6.51
CA VAL A 115 -2.77 -5.79 -5.61
C VAL A 115 -1.89 -4.56 -5.45
N VAL A 116 -1.73 -4.11 -4.21
CA VAL A 116 -0.81 -3.03 -3.86
C VAL A 116 0.50 -3.65 -3.38
N GLN A 117 1.63 -3.23 -3.93
CA GLN A 117 2.95 -3.63 -3.45
C GLN A 117 3.80 -2.43 -3.05
N VAL A 118 4.73 -2.68 -2.14
CA VAL A 118 5.83 -1.75 -1.86
C VAL A 118 6.91 -1.91 -2.93
N VAL A 119 7.06 -0.91 -3.79
CA VAL A 119 8.08 -0.88 -4.85
C VAL A 119 9.40 -0.29 -4.37
N VAL A 120 9.34 0.77 -3.55
CA VAL A 120 10.52 1.37 -2.90
C VAL A 120 10.25 1.45 -1.40
N PRO A 121 11.04 0.79 -0.55
CA PRO A 121 10.76 0.69 0.89
C PRO A 121 10.96 2.01 1.66
N GLY A 122 11.57 3.02 1.03
CA GLY A 122 11.88 4.31 1.66
C GLY A 122 13.12 4.29 2.56
N THR A 123 13.64 3.10 2.87
CA THR A 123 14.88 2.86 3.62
C THR A 123 15.97 2.31 2.70
N THR A 124 17.23 2.47 3.11
CA THR A 124 18.39 2.04 2.30
C THR A 124 19.38 1.17 3.05
N THR A 125 19.35 1.21 4.39
CA THR A 125 20.35 0.56 5.25
C THR A 125 19.74 -0.42 6.25
N THR A 126 18.44 -0.30 6.53
CA THR A 126 17.78 -1.09 7.58
C THR A 126 17.15 -2.35 7.02
N LEU A 127 17.69 -3.52 7.38
CA LEU A 127 17.18 -4.85 6.98
C LEU A 127 16.50 -5.56 8.17
N THR A 128 15.39 -6.23 7.89
CA THR A 128 14.56 -6.96 8.87
C THR A 128 14.18 -8.34 8.31
N GLY A 129 14.33 -9.39 9.13
CA GLY A 129 14.09 -10.81 8.79
C GLY A 129 12.75 -11.33 9.27
#